data_AF-A0A382XFQ6-F1
#
_entry.id   AF-A0A382XFQ6-F1
#
_cell.length_a   1.000
_cell.length_b   1.000
_cell.length_c   1.000
_cell.angle_alpha   90.00
_cell.angle_beta   90.00
_cell.angle_gamma   90.00
#
_symmetry.space_group_name_H-M   'P 1'
#
loop_
_entity.id
_entity.type
_entity.pdbx_description
1 polymer ?
#
loop_
_entity_poly.entity_id
_entity_poly.type
_entity_poly.pdbx_seq_one_letter_code
_entity_poly.pdbx_strand_id
1 'polypeptide(L)' 'MSYSVLAGGKRFRPILTYTVADMYGVDISKVDSSACAIELIHIYSLIHDDLPAMDDDDMRHNQPSCHKKFGEAQAIL' A
#
# COMPACT_ATOMS: atom_id res chain seq x y z
N MET A 1 -3.99 9.53 -2.20
CA MET A 1 -3.61 8.41 -1.30
C MET A 1 -4.72 7.39 -1.03
N SER A 2 -5.85 7.74 -0.39
CA SER A 2 -6.85 6.74 0.07
C SER A 2 -7.38 5.82 -1.03
N TYR A 3 -7.46 6.31 -2.28
CA TYR A 3 -7.82 5.51 -3.44
C TYR A 3 -6.97 4.25 -3.56
N SER A 4 -5.65 4.40 -3.67
CA SER A 4 -4.73 3.27 -3.85
C SER A 4 -4.60 2.44 -2.57
N VAL A 5 -4.61 3.09 -1.39
CA VAL A 5 -4.45 2.40 -0.10
C VAL A 5 -5.63 1.48 0.17
N LEU A 6 -6.85 1.88 -0.17
CA LEU A 6 -8.07 1.13 0.11
C LEU A 6 -8.57 0.30 -1.08
N ALA A 7 -7.87 0.29 -2.22
CA ALA A 7 -8.20 -0.48 -3.43
C ALA A 7 -8.08 -2.03 -3.27
N GLY A 8 -7.98 -2.53 -2.05
CA GLY A 8 -7.75 -3.94 -1.75
C GLY A 8 -6.27 -4.31 -1.72
N GLY A 9 -5.96 -5.58 -2.01
CA GLY A 9 -4.61 -6.14 -1.92
C GLY A 9 -4.50 -7.24 -0.86
N LYS A 10 -3.39 -7.98 -0.89
CA LYS A 10 -3.19 -9.17 -0.04
C LYS A 10 -2.95 -8.85 1.44
N ARG A 11 -2.58 -7.61 1.77
CA ARG A 11 -2.20 -7.15 3.12
C ARG A 11 -1.17 -8.04 3.81
N PHE A 12 -0.28 -8.65 3.02
CA PHE A 12 0.70 -9.60 3.53
C PHE A 12 1.63 -8.98 4.59
N ARG A 13 2.06 -7.73 4.38
CA ARG A 13 2.95 -7.03 5.30
C ARG A 13 2.27 -6.68 6.63
N PRO A 14 1.04 -6.12 6.67
CA PRO A 14 0.24 -6.03 7.89
C PRO A 14 0.06 -7.37 8.60
N ILE A 15 -0.34 -8.42 7.88
CA ILE A 15 -0.54 -9.76 8.45
C ILE A 15 0.75 -10.24 9.12
N LEU A 16 1.89 -10.14 8.45
CA LEU A 16 3.19 -10.49 9.01
C LEU A 16 3.52 -9.67 10.26
N THR A 17 3.20 -8.37 10.26
CA THR A 17 3.44 -7.48 11.41
C THR A 17 2.62 -7.94 12.63
N TYR A 18 1.33 -8.25 12.44
CA TYR A 18 0.50 -8.80 13.51
C TYR A 18 0.98 -10.18 13.96
N THR A 19 1.32 -11.08 13.03
CA THR A 19 1.82 -12.42 13.36
C THR A 19 3.07 -12.37 14.21
N VAL A 20 4.05 -11.51 13.85
CA VAL A 20 5.27 -11.36 14.65
C VAL A 20 4.96 -10.77 16.03
N ALA A 21 4.09 -9.77 16.10
CA ALA A 21 3.69 -9.19 17.39
C ALA A 21 3.03 -10.23 18.32
N ASP A 22 2.12 -11.05 17.78
CA ASP A 22 1.45 -12.13 18.50
C ASP A 22 2.43 -13.20 18.99
N MET A 23 3.41 -13.59 18.16
CA MET A 23 4.47 -14.54 18.55
C MET A 23 5.28 -14.10 19.78
N TYR A 24 5.41 -12.79 20.02
CA TYR A 24 6.11 -12.23 21.17
C TYR A 24 5.17 -11.75 22.30
N GLY A 25 3.88 -12.07 22.22
CA GLY A 25 2.90 -11.70 23.25
C GLY A 25 2.62 -10.20 23.33
N VAL A 26 2.82 -9.47 22.24
CA VAL A 26 2.47 -8.05 22.18
C VAL A 26 0.95 -7.91 22.07
N ASP A 27 0.38 -7.01 22.88
CA ASP A 27 -1.03 -6.62 22.77
C ASP A 27 -1.34 -6.10 21.35
N ILE A 28 -2.19 -6.84 20.64
CA ILE A 28 -2.49 -6.62 19.22
C ILE A 28 -3.07 -5.22 18.96
N SER A 29 -3.75 -4.63 19.95
CA SER A 29 -4.32 -3.27 19.86
C SER A 29 -3.25 -2.18 19.70
N LYS A 30 -1.98 -2.49 20.02
CA LYS A 30 -0.85 -1.58 19.89
C LYS A 30 -0.15 -1.68 18.53
N VAL A 31 -0.53 -2.64 17.70
CA VAL A 31 0.19 -3.01 16.46
C VAL A 31 -0.34 -2.24 15.25
N ASP A 32 -1.57 -1.73 15.31
CA ASP A 32 -2.28 -1.09 14.20
C ASP A 32 -1.48 0.01 13.51
N SER A 33 -0.84 0.90 14.29
CA SER A 33 -0.07 2.00 13.75
C SER A 33 1.15 1.53 12.94
N SER A 34 1.85 0.51 13.43
CA SER A 34 3.01 -0.08 12.75
C SER A 34 2.60 -0.84 11.50
N ALA A 35 1.53 -1.65 11.58
CA ALA A 35 0.99 -2.37 10.43
C ALA A 35 0.52 -1.41 9.32
N CYS A 36 -0.17 -0.34 9.69
CA CYS A 36 -0.59 0.71 8.75
C CYS A 36 0.61 1.44 8.15
N ALA A 37 1.61 1.81 8.95
CA ALA A 37 2.80 2.51 8.45
C ALA A 37 3.52 1.69 7.36
N ILE A 38 3.71 0.39 7.59
CA ILE A 38 4.36 -0.50 6.61
C ILE A 38 3.52 -0.62 5.33
N GLU A 39 2.20 -0.73 5.45
CA GLU A 39 1.32 -0.81 4.28
C GLU A 39 1.26 0.51 3.50
N LEU A 40 1.33 1.66 4.18
CA LEU A 40 1.40 2.96 3.51
C LEU A 40 2.68 3.09 2.68
N ILE A 41 3.83 2.65 3.21
CA ILE A 41 5.09 2.61 2.46
C ILE A 41 4.99 1.63 1.28
N HIS A 42 4.37 0.47 1.48
CA HIS A 42 4.14 -0.48 0.39
C HIS A 42 3.29 0.11 -0.73
N ILE A 43 2.19 0.77 -0.41
CA ILE A 43 1.30 1.35 -1.42
C ILE A 43 1.96 2.54 -2.11
N TYR A 44 2.72 3.36 -1.37
CA TYR A 44 3.54 4.42 -1.97
C TYR A 44 4.47 3.85 -3.05
N SER A 45 5.20 2.76 -2.76
CA SER A 45 6.12 2.20 -3.75
C SER A 45 5.37 1.75 -5.00
N LEU A 46 4.23 1.07 -4.85
CA LEU A 46 3.43 0.63 -6.00
C LEU A 46 2.89 1.80 -6.83
N ILE A 47 2.49 2.91 -6.20
CA ILE A 47 2.02 4.09 -6.94
C ILE A 47 3.14 4.65 -7.83
N HIS A 48 4.38 4.68 -7.31
CA HIS A 48 5.54 5.17 -8.05
C HIS A 48 6.03 4.16 -9.08
N ASP A 49 5.99 2.86 -8.77
CA ASP A 49 6.29 1.77 -9.71
C ASP A 49 5.33 1.79 -10.91
N ASP A 50 4.04 2.06 -10.68
CA ASP A 50 3.06 2.13 -11.76
C ASP A 50 3.24 3.36 -12.68
N LEU A 51 4.13 4.33 -12.40
CA LEU A 51 4.29 5.53 -13.25
C LEU A 51 4.85 5.18 -14.65
N PRO A 52 4.58 6.01 -15.69
CA PRO A 52 5.10 5.77 -17.04
C PRO A 52 6.63 5.71 -17.15
N ALA A 53 7.33 6.35 -16.20
CA ALA A 53 8.79 6.32 -16.13
C ALA A 53 9.37 5.05 -15.49
N MET A 54 8.52 4.18 -14.94
CA MET A 54 8.88 2.95 -14.23
C MET A 54 8.25 1.76 -14.97
N ASP A 55 7.21 1.11 -14.41
CA ASP A 55 6.58 -0.07 -15.02
C ASP A 55 5.48 0.29 -16.05
N ASP A 56 5.01 1.54 -16.07
CA ASP A 56 3.92 2.04 -16.95
C ASP A 56 2.64 1.19 -16.86
N ASP A 57 2.29 0.76 -15.66
CA ASP A 57 1.11 -0.05 -15.40
C ASP A 57 -0.17 0.81 -15.42
N ASP A 58 -1.06 0.53 -16.38
CA ASP A 58 -2.37 1.21 -16.50
C ASP A 58 -3.39 0.79 -15.44
N MET A 59 -3.22 -0.41 -14.88
CA MET A 59 -4.22 -1.08 -14.05
C MET A 59 -3.57 -1.76 -12.84
N ARG A 60 -4.15 -1.56 -11.67
CA ARG A 60 -3.76 -2.25 -10.43
C ARG A 60 -4.99 -2.67 -9.62
N HIS A 61 -4.96 -3.89 -9.11
CA HIS A 61 -6.06 -4.48 -8.35
C HIS A 61 -7.44 -4.35 -9.04
N ASN A 62 -7.47 -4.58 -10.36
CA ASN A 62 -8.65 -4.43 -11.22
C ASN A 62 -9.25 -3.01 -11.26
N GLN A 63 -8.46 -1.99 -10.95
CA GLN A 63 -8.83 -0.59 -11.08
C GLN A 63 -7.74 0.19 -11.85
N PRO A 64 -8.05 1.35 -12.43
CA PRO A 64 -7.02 2.22 -13.01
C PRO A 64 -5.90 2.52 -11.99
N SER A 65 -4.65 2.50 -12.44
CA SER A 65 -3.54 2.92 -11.57
C SER A 65 -3.68 4.39 -11.15
N CYS A 66 -2.93 4.79 -10.12
CA CYS A 66 -3.09 6.13 -9.53
C CYS A 66 -2.88 7.25 -10.55
N HIS A 67 -1.85 7.12 -11.40
CA HIS A 67 -1.53 8.11 -12.42
C HIS A 67 -2.55 8.11 -13.55
N LYS A 68 -3.15 6.96 -13.90
CA LYS A 68 -4.24 6.91 -14.88
C LYS A 68 -5.52 7.57 -14.36
N LYS A 69 -5.78 7.51 -13.05
CA LYS A 69 -6.96 8.14 -12.45
C LYS A 69 -6.80 9.64 -12.15
N PHE A 70 -5.62 10.06 -11.70
CA PHE A 70 -5.41 11.41 -11.15
C PHE A 70 -4.30 12.21 -11.85
N GLY A 71 -3.60 11.61 -12.83
CA GLY A 71 -2.42 12.19 -13.46
C GLY A 71 -1.13 11.89 -12.70
N GLU A 72 0.00 11.95 -13.41
CA GLU A 72 1.33 11.63 -12.87
C GLU A 72 1.73 12.55 -11.71
N ALA A 73 1.50 13.86 -11.84
CA ALA A 73 1.88 14.83 -10.80
C ALA A 73 1.19 14.54 -9.45
N GLN A 74 -0.09 14.16 -9.47
CA GLN A 74 -0.82 13.80 -8.26
C GLN A 74 -0.50 12.39 -7.76
N ALA A 75 -0.02 11.49 -8.62
CA ALA A 75 0.46 10.18 -8.21
C ALA A 75 1.84 10.25 -7.53
N ILE A 76 2.68 11.21 -7.91
CA ILE A 76 3.98 11.46 -7.28
C ILE A 76 3.82 11.94 -5.82
N LEU A 77 2.78 12.74 -5.55
CA LEU A 77 2.47 13.34 -4.24
C LEU A 77 1.64 12.42 -3.32
#